data_AF-A0A822HFR3-F1
#
_entry.id   AF-A0A822HFR3-F1
#
_cell.length_a   1.000
_cell.length_b   1.000
_cell.length_c   1.000
_cell.angle_alpha   90.00
_cell.angle_beta   90.00
_cell.angle_gamma   90.00
#
_symmetry.space_group_name_H-M   'P 1'
#
loop_
_entity.id
_entity.type
_entity.pdbx_description
1 polymer ?
#
loop_
_entity_poly.entity_id
_entity_poly.type
_entity_poly.pdbx_seq_one_letter_code
_entity_poly.pdbx_strand_id
1 'polypeptide(L)'
;NYNKISSHQIDILKEVQRLIKEKADVNIKNKEGYIILQLAICNGYYECLETLIIDGKAKLDKKGPRGNTALHECCLLGFDGAEPLRILLK
;
A
#
# COMPACT_ATOMS: atom_id res chain seq x y z
N ASN A 1 5.65 -14.63 16.74
CA ASN A 1 6.80 -14.58 15.82
C ASN A 1 6.34 -14.52 14.37
N TYR A 2 5.58 -13.49 13.99
CA TYR A 2 4.84 -13.48 12.71
C TYR A 2 5.40 -12.58 11.60
N ASN A 3 6.57 -11.94 11.74
CA ASN A 3 7.02 -10.97 10.74
C ASN A 3 8.41 -11.32 10.19
N LYS A 4 8.50 -12.39 9.40
CA LYS A 4 9.65 -12.56 8.51
C LYS A 4 9.19 -12.18 7.10
N ILE A 5 9.52 -10.96 6.69
CA ILE A 5 9.33 -10.49 5.31
C ILE A 5 9.99 -11.52 4.39
N SER A 6 9.24 -12.04 3.43
CA SER A 6 9.74 -13.02 2.45
C SER A 6 10.78 -12.37 1.52
N SER A 7 11.65 -13.18 0.90
CA SER A 7 12.60 -12.67 -0.10
C SER A 7 11.89 -11.92 -1.23
N HIS A 8 10.74 -12.43 -1.68
CA HIS A 8 9.94 -11.79 -2.72
C HIS A 8 9.41 -10.41 -2.28
N GLN A 9 8.89 -10.28 -1.06
CA GLN A 9 8.44 -8.98 -0.51
C GLN A 9 9.59 -7.96 -0.40
N ILE A 10 10.80 -8.42 -0.03
CA ILE A 10 12.00 -7.57 -0.02
C ILE A 10 12.32 -7.04 -1.42
N ASP A 11 12.21 -7.88 -2.44
CA ASP A 11 12.50 -7.49 -3.83
C ASP A 11 11.47 -6.48 -4.35
N ILE A 12 10.18 -6.67 -4.03
CA ILE A 12 9.13 -5.70 -4.35
C ILE A 12 9.38 -4.36 -3.65
N LEU A 13 9.72 -4.37 -2.36
CA LEU A 13 10.04 -3.14 -1.61
C LEU A 13 11.19 -2.37 -2.25
N LYS A 14 12.26 -3.05 -2.66
CA LYS A 14 13.41 -2.42 -3.34
C LYS A 14 12.99 -1.77 -4.66
N GLU A 15 12.14 -2.45 -5.43
CA GLU A 15 11.65 -1.93 -6.71
C GLU A 15 10.75 -0.71 -6.52
N VAL A 16 9.86 -0.74 -5.52
CA VAL A 16 9.05 0.43 -5.11
C VAL A 16 9.96 1.61 -4.75
N GLN A 17 11.00 1.39 -3.93
CA GLN A 17 11.96 2.43 -3.56
C GLN A 17 12.72 2.98 -4.78
N ARG A 18 13.11 2.12 -5.74
CA ARG A 18 13.77 2.54 -6.98
C ARG A 18 12.86 3.44 -7.81
N LEU A 19 11.61 3.03 -8.02
CA LEU A 19 10.63 3.78 -8.83
C LEU A 19 10.27 5.13 -8.19
N ILE A 20 10.17 5.20 -6.86
CA ILE A 20 9.95 6.48 -6.15
C ILE A 20 11.15 7.42 -6.36
N LYS A 21 12.39 6.91 -6.28
CA LYS A 21 13.60 7.70 -6.58
C LYS A 21 13.62 8.21 -8.02
N GLU A 22 13.04 7.45 -8.95
CA GLU A 22 12.85 7.83 -10.35
C GLU A 22 11.64 8.75 -10.58
N LYS A 23 10.99 9.23 -9.50
CA LYS A 23 9.84 10.15 -9.51
C LYS A 23 8.57 9.55 -10.12
N ALA A 24 8.36 8.24 -10.00
CA ALA A 24 7.09 7.63 -10.35
C ALA A 24 5.93 8.23 -9.54
N ASP A 25 4.81 8.55 -10.22
CA ASP A 25 3.61 9.05 -9.55
C ASP A 25 2.82 7.89 -8.94
N VAL A 26 2.83 7.81 -7.60
CA VAL A 26 2.16 6.75 -6.82
C VAL A 26 0.65 6.98 -6.66
N ASN A 27 0.12 8.14 -7.07
CA ASN A 27 -1.28 8.52 -6.87
C ASN A 27 -2.18 8.25 -8.07
N ILE A 28 -1.61 7.63 -9.10
CA ILE A 28 -2.33 7.17 -10.30
C ILE A 28 -3.24 5.99 -9.97
N LYS A 29 -4.33 5.88 -10.71
CA LYS A 29 -5.20 4.72 -10.68
C LYS A 29 -4.81 3.77 -11.81
N ASN A 30 -4.87 2.46 -11.55
CA ASN A 30 -4.81 1.49 -12.65
C ASN A 30 -6.09 1.54 -13.49
N LYS A 31 -6.16 0.71 -14.55
CA LYS A 31 -7.33 0.62 -15.45
C LYS A 31 -8.64 0.24 -14.75
N GLU A 32 -8.54 -0.43 -13.59
CA GLU A 32 -9.67 -0.86 -12.77
C GLU A 32 -10.01 0.19 -11.68
N GLY A 33 -9.31 1.32 -11.65
CA GLY A 33 -9.58 2.40 -10.70
C GLY A 33 -8.90 2.26 -9.34
N TYR A 34 -8.11 1.21 -9.11
CA TYR A 34 -7.39 1.00 -7.85
C TYR A 34 -6.18 1.91 -7.72
N ILE A 35 -5.91 2.37 -6.50
CA ILE A 35 -4.67 3.08 -6.14
C ILE A 35 -3.63 2.10 -5.58
N ILE A 36 -2.36 2.50 -5.58
CA ILE A 36 -1.26 1.64 -5.13
C ILE A 36 -1.41 1.17 -3.67
N LEU A 37 -1.92 2.02 -2.77
CA LEU A 37 -2.10 1.66 -1.36
C LEU A 37 -3.11 0.52 -1.19
N GLN A 38 -4.20 0.54 -1.97
CA GLN A 38 -5.18 -0.55 -1.95
C GLN A 38 -4.59 -1.84 -2.53
N LEU A 39 -3.80 -1.75 -3.60
CA LEU A 39 -3.12 -2.91 -4.17
C LEU A 39 -2.14 -3.52 -3.18
N ALA A 40 -1.33 -2.70 -2.49
CA ALA A 40 -0.41 -3.18 -1.47
C ALA A 40 -1.14 -3.88 -0.32
N ILE A 41 -2.27 -3.33 0.13
CA ILE A 41 -3.10 -3.91 1.19
C ILE A 41 -3.71 -5.25 0.74
N CYS A 42 -4.39 -5.29 -0.40
CA CYS A 42 -5.06 -6.52 -0.86
C CYS A 42 -4.09 -7.65 -1.20
N ASN A 43 -2.83 -7.34 -1.49
CA ASN A 43 -1.79 -8.33 -1.80
C ASN A 43 -0.84 -8.62 -0.62
N GLY A 44 -1.04 -8.02 0.55
CA GLY A 44 -0.21 -8.28 1.73
C GLY A 44 1.19 -7.66 1.68
N TYR A 45 1.43 -6.66 0.83
CA TYR A 45 2.70 -5.92 0.72
C TYR A 45 2.75 -4.75 1.72
N TYR A 46 2.50 -5.05 2.99
CA TYR A 46 2.37 -4.03 4.03
C TYR A 46 3.69 -3.28 4.29
N GLU A 47 4.83 -3.94 4.06
CA GLU A 47 6.17 -3.35 4.15
C GLU A 47 6.38 -2.19 3.17
N CYS A 48 5.60 -2.13 2.08
CA CYS A 48 5.69 -1.04 1.11
C CYS A 48 4.93 0.22 1.56
N LEU A 49 3.97 0.10 2.50
CA LEU A 49 3.05 1.19 2.84
C LEU A 49 3.77 2.41 3.40
N GLU A 50 4.70 2.23 4.35
CA GLU A 50 5.46 3.36 4.92
C GLU A 50 6.27 4.09 3.85
N THR A 51 6.95 3.34 2.96
CA THR A 51 7.73 3.94 1.86
C THR A 51 6.81 4.70 0.89
N LEU A 52 5.67 4.11 0.51
CA LEU A 52 4.71 4.76 -0.40
C LEU A 52 4.14 6.06 0.19
N ILE A 53 3.87 6.10 1.50
CA ILE A 53 3.29 7.27 2.18
C ILE A 53 4.35 8.35 2.42
N ILE A 54 5.48 7.96 3.03
CA ILE A 54 6.51 8.91 3.49
C ILE A 54 7.35 9.41 2.32
N ASP A 55 7.87 8.50 1.49
CA ASP A 55 8.78 8.85 0.40
C ASP A 55 8.00 9.14 -0.88
N GLY A 56 7.01 8.30 -1.19
CA GLY A 56 6.17 8.44 -2.39
C GLY A 56 5.10 9.52 -2.30
N LYS A 57 4.78 10.03 -1.09
CA LYS A 57 3.68 10.98 -0.85
C LYS A 57 2.33 10.45 -1.36
N ALA A 58 2.07 9.17 -1.16
CA ALA A 58 0.79 8.55 -1.50
C ALA A 58 -0.35 9.17 -0.66
N LYS A 59 -1.44 9.51 -1.33
CA LYS A 59 -2.63 10.14 -0.73
C LYS A 59 -3.56 9.08 -0.15
N LEU A 60 -3.84 9.21 1.14
CA LEU A 60 -4.70 8.29 1.90
C LEU A 60 -6.20 8.44 1.57
N ASP A 61 -6.61 9.60 1.06
CA ASP A 61 -8.00 9.97 0.78
C ASP A 61 -8.50 9.53 -0.61
N LYS A 62 -7.61 8.99 -1.44
CA LYS A 62 -7.95 8.58 -2.81
C LYS A 62 -8.88 7.38 -2.76
N LYS A 63 -9.95 7.48 -3.55
CA LYS A 63 -10.98 6.44 -3.65
C LYS A 63 -10.75 5.52 -4.83
N GLY A 64 -10.83 4.22 -4.60
CA GLY A 64 -10.79 3.15 -5.60
C GLY A 64 -12.10 3.01 -6.39
N PRO A 65 -12.31 1.91 -7.13
CA PRO A 65 -13.49 1.71 -7.99
C PRO A 65 -14.80 1.66 -7.21
N ARG A 66 -14.79 1.11 -6.00
CA ARG A 66 -15.97 1.02 -5.13
C ARG A 66 -16.19 2.27 -4.27
N GLY A 67 -15.44 3.35 -4.50
CA GLY A 67 -15.45 4.53 -3.63
C GLY A 67 -14.69 4.34 -2.30
N ASN A 68 -14.18 3.14 -2.01
CA ASN A 68 -13.35 2.84 -0.84
C ASN A 68 -12.02 3.58 -0.89
N THR A 69 -11.52 4.01 0.27
CA THR A 69 -10.10 4.42 0.44
C THR A 69 -9.26 3.22 0.90
N ALA A 70 -7.96 3.43 1.14
CA ALA A 70 -7.10 2.40 1.71
C ALA A 70 -7.55 1.96 3.13
N LEU A 71 -7.99 2.91 3.97
CA LEU A 71 -8.53 2.62 5.31
C LEU A 71 -9.81 1.77 5.27
N HIS A 72 -10.72 2.05 4.32
CA HIS A 72 -11.92 1.22 4.13
C HIS A 72 -11.53 -0.23 3.79
N GLU A 73 -10.54 -0.42 2.94
CA GLU A 73 -10.09 -1.75 2.53
C GLU A 73 -9.46 -2.52 3.69
N CYS A 74 -8.68 -1.86 4.57
CA CYS A 74 -8.21 -2.48 5.80
C CYS A 74 -9.36 -3.03 6.66
N CYS A 75 -10.44 -2.26 6.85
CA CYS A 75 -11.59 -2.72 7.63
C CYS A 75 -12.32 -3.90 6.97
N LEU A 76 -12.38 -3.94 5.63
CA LEU A 76 -13.01 -5.03 4.88
C LEU A 76 -12.23 -6.36 4.98
N LEU A 77 -10.92 -6.30 5.18
CA LEU A 77 -10.07 -7.50 5.37
C LEU A 77 -10.19 -8.11 6.78
N GLY A 78 -10.88 -7.46 7.72
CA GLY A 78 -11.03 -7.97 9.08
C GLY A 78 -9.69 -8.09 9.82
N PHE A 79 -9.38 -9.27 10.36
CA PHE A 79 -8.15 -9.50 11.14
C PHE A 79 -6.87 -9.21 10.33
N ASP A 80 -6.85 -9.55 9.04
CA ASP A 80 -5.68 -9.33 8.18
C ASP A 80 -5.42 -7.85 7.88
N GLY A 81 -6.45 -7.01 8.03
CA GLY A 81 -6.34 -5.57 7.88
C GLY A 81 -5.79 -4.83 9.10
N ALA A 82 -5.60 -5.51 10.24
CA ALA A 82 -5.20 -4.86 11.49
C ALA A 82 -3.78 -4.24 11.41
N GLU A 83 -2.84 -4.92 10.76
CA GLU A 83 -1.47 -4.42 10.56
C GLU A 83 -1.42 -3.21 9.61
N PRO A 84 -1.94 -3.28 8.36
CA PRO A 84 -1.93 -2.11 7.48
C PRO A 84 -2.77 -0.97 8.04
N LEU A 85 -3.86 -1.23 8.77
CA LEU A 85 -4.63 -0.18 9.45
C LEU A 85 -3.77 0.61 10.44
N ARG A 86 -2.92 -0.08 11.23
CA ARG A 86 -1.99 0.59 12.15
C ARG A 86 -0.95 1.41 11.42
N ILE A 87 -0.45 0.94 10.28
CA ILE A 87 0.53 1.67 9.48
C ILE A 87 -0.09 2.94 8.90
N LEU A 88 -1.32 2.86 8.36
CA LEU A 88 -1.99 4.01 7.76
C LEU A 88 -2.44 5.10 8.76
N LEU A 89 -2.56 4.76 10.04
CA LEU A 89 -3.00 5.69 11.10
C LEU A 89 -1.85 6.27 11.94
N LYS A 90 -0.60 5.88 11.66
CA LYS A 90 0.60 6.50 12.26
C LYS A 90 0.92 7.83 11.59
#